data_AF-A0A2S9XH41-F1
#
_entry.id   AF-A0A2S9XH41-F1
#
_cell.length_a   1.000
_cell.length_b   1.000
_cell.length_c   1.000
_cell.angle_alpha   90.00
_cell.angle_beta   90.00
_cell.angle_gamma   90.00
#
_symmetry.space_group_name_H-M   'P 1'
#
loop_
_entity.id
_entity.type
_entity.pdbx_description
1 polymer ?
#
loop_
_entity_poly.entity_id
_entity_poly.type
_entity_poly.pdbx_seq_one_letter_code
_entity_poly.pdbx_strand_id
1 'polypeptide(L)'
;MNSRQVVILGLGFVIGAFLPSASGCVEENPDHCYNGGGDSYCVNKYGAAKPFCSDNSCVMPTIDGCMEEEPAGCWYCDGKGSDECSDIAGDGDGDPTGDGDGDPTGDGDGDGDGDGDGDGDTGPMCTASDECSVETPLCDGGACVPCGDAMGVSCPEAYPATPVCDAGGACVECTDDDVSACPAEMPACQANVCVPCTEHDQCPGSACEIAVGTCMPIDRVWYVDNDDDTCSNAGPGSSDAPLCDLLVALGKIGANEKGTIIVRDTPGNTYEESLTIQSGRTVAIVGEGAIERPKWSDGVENFALQVNNATVYLAGVRIEAAVTHGIEVFQGQAWIQRCMVTNNAGGAISVASGGSLVVTNSFLGGDVSDTLAVEIANGTVSILYSTIFAGFGGSAALTCGDGNGSSIRNSLLVSRSAEMELDCPGIEVSSSALEMAVSDNVMLGDMSTTWFVPGYNQGDFHLAVNGYPVAVESAASWVMTDPSTDIDGDVRPNTEGAADFAGADRL
;
A
#
# COMPACT_ATOMS: atom_id res chain seq x y z
N MET A 1 48.73 -41.42 -7.59
CA MET A 1 47.62 -42.02 -8.37
C MET A 1 46.46 -42.17 -7.39
N ASN A 2 45.37 -41.40 -7.35
CA ASN A 2 44.72 -40.54 -8.34
C ASN A 2 44.19 -39.28 -7.64
N SER A 3 44.39 -38.14 -8.27
CA SER A 3 43.78 -36.86 -7.91
C SER A 3 42.37 -36.81 -8.54
N ARG A 4 41.34 -36.52 -7.75
CA ARG A 4 39.98 -36.26 -8.26
C ARG A 4 39.86 -34.76 -8.51
N GLN A 5 39.87 -34.38 -9.78
CA GLN A 5 39.48 -33.04 -10.22
C GLN A 5 37.96 -32.95 -10.22
N VAL A 6 37.43 -31.96 -9.50
CA VAL A 6 36.03 -31.52 -9.62
C VAL A 6 36.00 -30.42 -10.68
N VAL A 7 35.29 -30.69 -11.77
CA VAL A 7 35.00 -29.72 -12.83
C VAL A 7 33.69 -29.03 -12.46
N ILE A 8 33.76 -27.74 -12.17
CA ILE A 8 32.59 -26.88 -12.00
C ILE A 8 32.27 -26.32 -13.39
N LEU A 9 31.12 -26.72 -13.94
CA LEU A 9 30.53 -26.17 -15.16
C LEU A 9 29.70 -24.95 -14.76
N GLY A 10 30.22 -23.76 -15.03
CA GLY A 10 29.48 -22.50 -14.91
C GLY A 10 28.48 -22.38 -16.07
N LEU A 11 27.19 -22.36 -15.73
CA LEU A 11 26.12 -21.92 -16.62
C LEU A 11 25.99 -20.39 -16.48
N GLY A 12 26.41 -19.68 -17.53
CA GLY A 12 26.20 -18.25 -17.65
C GLY A 12 24.75 -17.94 -17.99
N PHE A 13 24.09 -17.17 -17.14
CA PHE A 13 22.77 -16.60 -17.39
C PHE A 13 22.96 -15.18 -17.96
N VAL A 14 22.59 -14.98 -19.21
CA VAL A 14 22.58 -13.66 -19.86
C VAL A 14 21.18 -13.08 -19.68
N ILE A 15 21.03 -12.11 -18.78
CA ILE A 15 19.81 -11.31 -18.67
C ILE A 15 19.89 -10.21 -19.73
N GLY A 16 19.00 -10.28 -20.72
CA GLY A 16 18.77 -9.21 -21.67
C GLY A 16 17.98 -8.09 -21.01
N ALA A 17 18.60 -6.93 -20.84
CA ALA A 17 17.92 -5.73 -20.40
C ALA A 17 17.03 -5.19 -21.52
N PHE A 18 15.71 -5.23 -21.32
CA PHE A 18 14.76 -4.35 -21.99
C PHE A 18 14.61 -3.10 -21.11
N LEU A 19 15.16 -1.98 -21.56
CA LEU A 19 14.89 -0.67 -20.97
C LEU A 19 13.68 -0.08 -21.70
N PRO A 20 12.54 0.19 -21.02
CA PRO A 20 11.58 1.16 -21.50
C PRO A 20 12.20 2.55 -21.35
N SER A 21 12.23 3.31 -22.43
CA SER A 21 12.61 4.72 -22.44
C SER A 21 11.57 5.54 -21.66
N ALA A 22 11.83 5.77 -20.38
CA ALA A 22 11.09 6.75 -19.57
C ALA A 22 11.60 8.16 -19.91
N SER A 23 10.96 8.81 -20.88
CA SER A 23 11.04 10.26 -21.07
C SER A 23 9.87 10.91 -20.33
N GLY A 24 9.98 11.02 -19.00
CA GLY A 24 9.13 11.89 -18.18
C GLY A 24 9.77 13.27 -18.06
N CYS A 25 8.98 14.34 -18.18
CA CYS A 25 9.45 15.71 -18.06
C CYS A 25 9.86 16.03 -16.61
N VAL A 26 11.01 16.69 -16.44
CA VAL A 26 11.60 17.02 -15.13
C VAL A 26 11.33 18.48 -14.72
N GLU A 27 10.70 19.31 -15.56
CA GLU A 27 10.35 20.69 -15.22
C GLU A 27 8.93 21.04 -15.69
N GLU A 28 8.10 21.53 -14.76
CA GLU A 28 6.84 22.21 -15.09
C GLU A 28 7.11 23.39 -16.02
N ASN A 29 6.34 23.51 -17.09
CA ASN A 29 6.41 24.66 -17.98
C ASN A 29 5.51 25.80 -17.44
N PRO A 30 6.07 26.87 -16.85
CA PRO A 30 5.27 27.94 -16.26
C PRO A 30 4.45 28.72 -17.30
N ASP A 31 4.83 28.65 -18.59
CA ASP A 31 4.15 29.36 -19.68
C ASP A 31 3.05 28.52 -20.36
N HIS A 32 2.78 27.32 -19.86
CA HIS A 32 1.70 26.45 -20.35
C HIS A 32 0.32 27.08 -20.10
N CYS A 33 -0.61 26.93 -21.04
CA CYS A 33 -1.97 27.45 -20.95
C CYS A 33 -2.73 26.98 -19.69
N TYR A 34 -2.39 25.79 -19.19
CA TYR A 34 -2.87 25.27 -17.90
C TYR A 34 -2.65 26.27 -16.75
N ASN A 35 -1.46 26.89 -16.70
CA ASN A 35 -1.12 27.90 -15.69
C ASN A 35 -1.70 29.28 -16.00
N GLY A 36 -2.22 29.49 -17.21
CA GLY A 36 -2.75 30.76 -17.72
C GLY A 36 -4.28 30.88 -17.69
N GLY A 37 -4.98 29.86 -17.18
CA GLY A 37 -6.45 29.81 -17.19
C GLY A 37 -7.05 29.09 -18.40
N GLY A 38 -6.40 28.02 -18.89
CA GLY A 38 -6.99 27.07 -19.84
C GLY A 38 -7.27 27.64 -21.22
N ASP A 39 -8.38 27.24 -21.82
CA ASP A 39 -8.85 27.67 -23.14
C ASP A 39 -8.94 29.21 -23.27
N SER A 40 -9.35 29.92 -22.23
CA SER A 40 -9.39 31.38 -22.17
C SER A 40 -8.02 31.99 -22.43
N TYR A 41 -6.93 31.39 -21.95
CA TYR A 41 -5.57 31.85 -22.28
C TYR A 41 -5.30 31.70 -23.77
N CYS A 42 -5.67 30.55 -24.34
CA CYS A 42 -5.46 30.23 -25.74
C CYS A 42 -6.30 31.10 -26.68
N VAL A 43 -7.58 31.33 -26.37
CA VAL A 43 -8.47 32.26 -27.09
C VAL A 43 -7.97 33.69 -27.00
N ASN A 44 -7.50 34.16 -25.83
CA ASN A 44 -6.96 35.51 -25.70
C ASN A 44 -5.65 35.71 -26.48
N LYS A 45 -4.81 34.67 -26.57
CA LYS A 45 -3.50 34.74 -27.21
C LYS A 45 -3.55 34.50 -28.72
N TYR A 46 -4.38 33.56 -29.17
CA TYR A 46 -4.42 33.07 -30.55
C TYR A 46 -5.77 33.20 -31.24
N GLY A 47 -6.84 33.56 -30.51
CA GLY A 47 -8.20 33.60 -31.04
C GLY A 47 -8.67 32.22 -31.49
N ALA A 48 -9.52 32.19 -32.51
CA ALA A 48 -10.09 30.95 -33.05
C ALA A 48 -9.07 30.01 -33.75
N ALA A 49 -7.82 30.42 -33.91
CA ALA A 49 -6.80 29.59 -34.56
C ALA A 49 -6.30 28.46 -33.65
N LYS A 50 -6.31 28.68 -32.32
CA LYS A 50 -5.91 27.70 -31.32
C LYS A 50 -6.70 27.92 -30.04
N PRO A 51 -8.00 27.58 -30.02
CA PRO A 51 -8.84 27.93 -28.89
C PRO A 51 -8.69 26.97 -27.70
N PHE A 52 -8.06 25.81 -27.89
CA PHE A 52 -8.04 24.74 -26.88
C PHE A 52 -6.69 24.61 -26.17
N CYS A 53 -6.73 24.35 -24.88
CA CYS A 53 -5.59 24.06 -24.02
C CYS A 53 -5.45 22.55 -23.80
N SER A 54 -4.30 22.01 -24.18
CA SER A 54 -3.94 20.61 -23.90
C SER A 54 -3.74 20.36 -22.40
N ASP A 55 -3.80 19.08 -22.00
CA ASP A 55 -3.26 18.70 -20.69
C ASP A 55 -1.75 18.96 -20.66
N ASN A 56 -1.20 19.14 -19.46
CA ASN A 56 0.25 19.32 -19.27
C ASN A 56 1.02 18.00 -19.55
N SER A 57 0.47 17.09 -20.35
CA SER A 57 1.10 15.83 -20.72
C SER A 57 2.13 16.10 -21.83
N CYS A 58 3.35 15.60 -21.63
CA CYS A 58 4.48 15.90 -22.50
C CYS A 58 4.45 15.18 -23.87
N VAL A 59 3.27 14.73 -24.32
CA VAL A 59 3.09 14.02 -25.59
C VAL A 59 2.60 15.00 -26.66
N MET A 60 3.41 16.04 -26.88
CA MET A 60 3.34 17.04 -27.96
C MET A 60 2.06 17.90 -28.06
N PRO A 61 2.04 19.02 -27.32
CA PRO A 61 1.48 20.29 -27.79
C PRO A 61 2.56 21.37 -27.92
N THR A 62 2.16 22.55 -28.36
CA THR A 62 3.03 23.73 -28.54
C THR A 62 3.71 24.17 -27.24
N ILE A 63 4.74 25.03 -27.30
CA ILE A 63 5.47 25.53 -26.11
C ILE A 63 4.53 26.10 -25.03
N ASP A 64 3.32 26.54 -25.37
CA ASP A 64 2.35 27.08 -24.43
C ASP A 64 1.06 26.26 -24.31
N GLY A 65 1.04 25.04 -24.83
CA GLY A 65 -0.09 24.11 -24.67
C GLY A 65 -1.32 24.38 -25.53
N CYS A 66 -1.34 25.46 -26.32
CA CYS A 66 -2.50 25.81 -27.14
C CYS A 66 -2.53 25.06 -28.49
N MET A 67 -3.69 24.52 -28.84
CA MET A 67 -3.93 23.73 -30.05
C MET A 67 -5.23 24.11 -30.79
N GLU A 68 -5.28 23.77 -32.08
CA GLU A 68 -6.36 24.10 -33.02
C GLU A 68 -7.56 23.18 -32.89
N GLU A 69 -7.31 21.89 -32.67
CA GLU A 69 -8.34 20.86 -32.50
C GLU A 69 -8.55 20.58 -31.01
N GLU A 70 -9.77 20.21 -30.63
CA GLU A 70 -10.14 19.83 -29.27
C GLU A 70 -9.45 18.50 -28.91
N PRO A 71 -8.70 18.41 -27.79
CA PRO A 71 -7.99 17.18 -27.43
C PRO A 71 -8.96 16.02 -27.21
N ALA A 72 -8.56 14.77 -27.43
CA ALA A 72 -9.34 13.62 -26.97
C ALA A 72 -8.79 13.17 -25.60
N GLY A 73 -9.49 13.48 -24.50
CA GLY A 73 -9.09 13.12 -23.13
C GLY A 73 -9.27 14.26 -22.12
N CYS A 74 -8.54 14.21 -20.99
CA CYS A 74 -8.56 15.28 -20.00
C CYS A 74 -8.00 16.58 -20.61
N TRP A 75 -8.84 17.60 -20.82
CA TRP A 75 -8.42 18.94 -21.22
C TRP A 75 -8.90 19.98 -20.19
N TYR A 76 -8.37 21.20 -20.25
CA TYR A 76 -8.57 22.20 -19.19
C TYR A 76 -9.43 23.39 -19.66
N CYS A 77 -10.75 23.35 -19.42
CA CYS A 77 -11.66 24.47 -19.70
C CYS A 77 -11.66 25.49 -18.56
N ASP A 78 -10.75 26.45 -18.57
CA ASP A 78 -10.79 27.60 -17.66
C ASP A 78 -10.88 27.25 -16.16
N GLY A 79 -10.27 26.14 -15.74
CA GLY A 79 -10.29 25.69 -14.34
C GLY A 79 -11.37 24.67 -14.00
N LYS A 80 -12.17 24.22 -14.98
CA LYS A 80 -13.20 23.20 -14.80
C LYS A 80 -12.71 21.82 -15.26
N GLY A 81 -13.18 20.76 -14.59
CA GLY A 81 -12.92 19.38 -14.99
C GLY A 81 -13.60 19.04 -16.32
N SER A 82 -13.11 18.01 -17.02
CA SER A 82 -13.65 17.56 -18.32
C SER A 82 -15.16 17.37 -18.32
N ASP A 83 -15.70 16.86 -17.22
CA ASP A 83 -17.11 16.50 -17.09
C ASP A 83 -18.02 17.74 -16.97
N GLU A 84 -17.46 18.87 -16.55
CA GLU A 84 -18.14 20.17 -16.42
C GLU A 84 -18.07 21.02 -17.70
N CYS A 85 -17.33 20.55 -18.73
CA CYS A 85 -17.15 21.27 -20.00
C CYS A 85 -18.26 20.99 -21.03
N SER A 86 -18.97 19.86 -20.90
CA SER A 86 -20.01 19.44 -21.85
C SER A 86 -21.23 20.37 -21.90
N ASP A 87 -21.42 21.21 -20.88
CA ASP A 87 -22.54 22.13 -20.76
C ASP A 87 -22.29 23.54 -21.36
N ILE A 88 -21.06 23.87 -21.81
CA ILE A 88 -20.69 25.21 -22.29
C ILE A 88 -20.66 25.31 -23.83
N ALA A 89 -20.80 24.20 -24.56
CA ALA A 89 -21.03 24.23 -26.00
C ALA A 89 -22.48 24.68 -26.29
N GLY A 90 -22.73 25.99 -26.15
CA GLY A 90 -23.96 26.64 -26.58
C GLY A 90 -24.21 26.40 -28.07
N ASP A 91 -25.44 26.05 -28.39
CA ASP A 91 -26.03 25.69 -29.68
C ASP A 91 -26.07 26.82 -30.74
N GLY A 92 -25.43 27.96 -30.47
CA GLY A 92 -25.10 28.94 -31.50
C GLY A 92 -26.29 29.69 -32.10
N ASP A 93 -27.43 29.72 -31.44
CA ASP A 93 -28.61 30.50 -31.81
C ASP A 93 -28.57 31.87 -31.12
N GLY A 94 -27.71 32.74 -31.66
CA GLY A 94 -27.74 34.15 -31.32
C GLY A 94 -29.10 34.78 -31.65
N ASP A 95 -29.90 35.08 -30.62
CA ASP A 95 -30.99 36.06 -30.74
C ASP A 95 -31.03 37.02 -29.53
N PRO A 96 -30.65 38.31 -29.72
CA PRO A 96 -30.74 39.32 -28.70
C PRO A 96 -31.89 40.30 -28.98
N THR A 97 -33.15 39.91 -28.78
CA THR A 97 -34.28 40.84 -28.50
C THR A 97 -35.43 40.02 -27.89
N GLY A 98 -36.01 40.36 -26.74
CA GLY A 98 -36.75 41.60 -26.54
C GLY A 98 -38.25 41.33 -26.73
N ASP A 99 -38.91 41.03 -25.60
CA ASP A 99 -40.29 41.36 -25.18
C ASP A 99 -41.43 41.36 -26.22
N GLY A 100 -42.51 40.61 -25.95
CA GLY A 100 -43.79 40.95 -26.57
C GLY A 100 -44.90 39.91 -26.49
N ASP A 101 -45.73 40.05 -25.46
CA ASP A 101 -47.04 39.44 -25.28
C ASP A 101 -47.92 39.41 -26.55
N GLY A 102 -48.65 38.32 -26.80
CA GLY A 102 -49.75 38.35 -27.76
C GLY A 102 -50.31 37.01 -28.23
N ASP A 103 -51.06 36.32 -27.38
CA ASP A 103 -52.21 35.50 -27.84
C ASP A 103 -53.36 36.48 -28.22
N PRO A 104 -54.35 36.21 -29.11
CA PRO A 104 -54.75 34.90 -29.64
C PRO A 104 -55.31 34.83 -31.09
N THR A 105 -55.61 33.59 -31.49
CA THR A 105 -56.48 33.12 -32.59
C THR A 105 -55.95 33.19 -34.03
N GLY A 106 -55.86 32.03 -34.67
CA GLY A 106 -55.57 31.91 -36.09
C GLY A 106 -55.64 30.46 -36.57
N ASP A 107 -56.88 30.00 -36.78
CA ASP A 107 -57.16 28.75 -37.50
C ASP A 107 -56.51 28.83 -38.90
N GLY A 108 -55.71 27.84 -39.27
CA GLY A 108 -54.96 27.84 -40.53
C GLY A 108 -54.47 26.46 -40.90
N ASP A 109 -55.40 25.65 -41.41
CA ASP A 109 -55.11 24.42 -42.16
C ASP A 109 -54.11 24.71 -43.29
N GLY A 110 -53.04 23.93 -43.35
CA GLY A 110 -51.98 24.03 -44.33
C GLY A 110 -51.31 22.68 -44.55
N ASP A 111 -52.01 21.82 -45.29
CA ASP A 111 -51.46 20.60 -45.88
C ASP A 111 -50.20 20.92 -46.72
N GLY A 112 -49.14 20.17 -46.51
CA GLY A 112 -47.83 20.41 -47.11
C GLY A 112 -46.90 19.22 -46.99
N ASP A 113 -47.29 18.14 -47.67
CA ASP A 113 -46.57 16.92 -48.02
C ASP A 113 -45.04 17.13 -48.14
N GLY A 114 -44.32 16.48 -47.23
CA GLY A 114 -42.86 16.45 -47.15
C GLY A 114 -42.40 15.03 -46.85
N ASP A 115 -42.63 14.15 -47.81
CA ASP A 115 -42.28 12.73 -47.86
C ASP A 115 -40.76 12.57 -47.77
N GLY A 116 -40.23 12.61 -46.54
CA GLY A 116 -38.87 12.24 -46.21
C GLY A 116 -38.87 10.85 -45.58
N ASP A 117 -38.91 9.83 -46.44
CA ASP A 117 -38.73 8.42 -46.11
C ASP A 117 -37.37 8.20 -45.43
N GLY A 118 -37.35 8.44 -44.12
CA GLY A 118 -36.27 8.10 -43.22
C GLY A 118 -36.80 7.07 -42.24
N ASP A 119 -37.22 5.92 -42.76
CA ASP A 119 -37.49 4.69 -42.01
C ASP A 119 -36.17 4.23 -41.38
N GLY A 120 -35.64 5.04 -40.46
CA GLY A 120 -34.56 4.65 -39.59
C GLY A 120 -35.12 3.60 -38.67
N ASP A 121 -35.17 2.37 -39.16
CA ASP A 121 -35.15 1.16 -38.34
C ASP A 121 -34.03 1.39 -37.31
N THR A 122 -34.38 1.96 -36.15
CA THR A 122 -33.56 1.90 -34.96
C THR A 122 -33.63 0.46 -34.50
N GLY A 123 -32.93 -0.41 -35.25
CA GLY A 123 -32.63 -1.75 -34.81
C GLY A 123 -32.01 -1.72 -33.42
N PRO A 124 -31.91 -2.88 -32.76
CA PRO A 124 -31.27 -2.95 -31.46
C PRO A 124 -29.87 -2.30 -31.54
N MET A 125 -29.52 -1.49 -30.54
CA MET A 125 -28.24 -0.80 -30.47
C MET A 125 -27.06 -1.77 -30.48
N CYS A 126 -27.29 -2.99 -30.01
CA CYS A 126 -26.32 -4.07 -30.03
C CYS A 126 -26.99 -5.40 -30.37
N THR A 127 -26.25 -6.30 -30.99
CA THR A 127 -26.62 -7.71 -31.13
C THR A 127 -25.78 -8.64 -30.27
N ALA A 128 -24.63 -8.15 -29.80
CA ALA A 128 -23.72 -8.83 -28.89
C ALA A 128 -22.98 -7.80 -28.02
N SER A 129 -22.45 -8.24 -26.88
CA SER A 129 -21.76 -7.38 -25.91
C SER A 129 -20.48 -6.73 -26.46
N ASP A 130 -19.81 -7.35 -27.43
CA ASP A 130 -18.60 -6.80 -28.05
C ASP A 130 -18.86 -5.55 -28.93
N GLU A 131 -20.12 -5.23 -29.18
CA GLU A 131 -20.55 -3.99 -29.84
C GLU A 131 -20.73 -2.81 -28.85
N CYS A 132 -20.66 -3.07 -27.55
CA CYS A 132 -20.90 -2.09 -26.51
C CYS A 132 -19.61 -1.43 -25.97
N SER A 133 -19.75 -0.24 -25.36
CA SER A 133 -18.64 0.46 -24.70
C SER A 133 -18.26 -0.16 -23.36
N VAL A 134 -17.14 0.27 -22.78
CA VAL A 134 -16.66 -0.24 -21.47
C VAL A 134 -17.58 0.12 -20.29
N GLU A 135 -18.32 1.23 -20.36
CA GLU A 135 -19.24 1.70 -19.30
C GLU A 135 -20.58 0.95 -19.33
N THR A 136 -20.98 0.46 -20.51
CA THR A 136 -22.21 -0.30 -20.70
C THR A 136 -21.93 -1.61 -21.43
N PRO A 137 -21.07 -2.48 -20.89
CA PRO A 137 -20.44 -3.55 -21.67
C PRO A 137 -21.40 -4.67 -22.07
N LEU A 138 -22.61 -4.73 -21.51
CA LEU A 138 -23.50 -5.86 -21.72
C LEU A 138 -24.62 -5.52 -22.70
N CYS A 139 -24.78 -6.35 -23.73
CA CYS A 139 -25.92 -6.26 -24.63
C CYS A 139 -27.12 -7.03 -24.07
N ASP A 140 -28.03 -6.34 -23.38
CA ASP A 140 -29.25 -6.94 -22.84
C ASP A 140 -30.49 -6.42 -23.56
N GLY A 141 -31.32 -7.33 -24.09
CA GLY A 141 -32.52 -6.97 -24.83
C GLY A 141 -32.28 -6.08 -26.07
N GLY A 142 -31.05 -6.05 -26.60
CA GLY A 142 -30.66 -5.20 -27.72
C GLY A 142 -30.26 -3.77 -27.35
N ALA A 143 -30.04 -3.50 -26.05
CA ALA A 143 -29.46 -2.25 -25.56
C ALA A 143 -28.15 -2.53 -24.81
N CYS A 144 -27.18 -1.65 -24.97
CA CYS A 144 -25.97 -1.67 -24.14
C CYS A 144 -26.32 -1.12 -22.76
N VAL A 145 -26.07 -1.92 -21.73
CA VAL A 145 -26.38 -1.60 -20.33
C VAL A 145 -25.15 -1.83 -19.44
N PRO A 146 -24.99 -1.08 -18.34
CA PRO A 146 -23.98 -1.38 -17.35
C PRO A 146 -24.26 -2.76 -16.74
N CYS A 147 -23.20 -3.44 -16.29
CA CYS A 147 -23.33 -4.82 -15.82
C CYS A 147 -24.26 -4.98 -14.61
N GLY A 148 -24.44 -3.93 -13.79
CA GLY A 148 -25.37 -3.92 -12.66
C GLY A 148 -26.85 -3.85 -13.06
N ASP A 149 -27.15 -3.39 -14.28
CA ASP A 149 -28.52 -3.23 -14.79
C ASP A 149 -28.95 -4.39 -15.71
N ALA A 150 -28.00 -5.23 -16.14
CA ALA A 150 -28.28 -6.36 -17.00
C ALA A 150 -29.04 -7.47 -16.26
N MET A 151 -30.10 -7.98 -16.89
CA MET A 151 -30.96 -9.04 -16.38
C MET A 151 -30.80 -10.35 -17.16
N GLY A 152 -30.47 -10.25 -18.45
CA GLY A 152 -30.38 -11.38 -19.39
C GLY A 152 -28.97 -11.87 -19.71
N VAL A 153 -27.93 -11.11 -19.34
CA VAL A 153 -26.52 -11.39 -19.60
C VAL A 153 -25.69 -10.92 -18.41
N SER A 154 -24.52 -11.52 -18.21
CA SER A 154 -23.60 -11.18 -17.10
C SER A 154 -22.15 -11.09 -17.56
N CYS A 155 -21.31 -10.40 -16.80
CA CYS A 155 -19.87 -10.30 -17.08
C CYS A 155 -19.18 -11.66 -17.24
N PRO A 156 -19.38 -12.69 -16.38
CA PRO A 156 -18.71 -13.98 -16.55
C PRO A 156 -19.05 -14.71 -17.85
N GLU A 157 -20.26 -14.50 -18.38
CA GLU A 157 -20.72 -15.13 -19.62
C GLU A 157 -20.20 -14.40 -20.87
N ALA A 158 -20.25 -13.07 -20.86
CA ALA A 158 -19.82 -12.24 -21.98
C ALA A 158 -18.30 -12.02 -22.03
N TYR A 159 -17.67 -11.85 -20.86
CA TYR A 159 -16.26 -11.53 -20.67
C TYR A 159 -15.62 -12.46 -19.62
N PRO A 160 -15.26 -13.71 -19.99
CA PRO A 160 -14.67 -14.66 -19.04
C PRO A 160 -13.33 -14.21 -18.41
N ALA A 161 -12.64 -13.25 -19.02
CA ALA A 161 -11.40 -12.67 -18.48
C ALA A 161 -11.65 -11.54 -17.48
N THR A 162 -12.81 -10.88 -17.56
CA THR A 162 -13.23 -9.80 -16.65
C THR A 162 -14.62 -10.09 -16.09
N PRO A 163 -14.75 -11.16 -15.28
CA PRO A 163 -16.05 -11.69 -14.89
C PRO A 163 -16.74 -10.87 -13.79
N VAL A 164 -16.05 -9.91 -13.15
CA VAL A 164 -16.59 -9.16 -12.02
C VAL A 164 -17.23 -7.86 -12.52
N CYS A 165 -18.38 -7.50 -11.97
CA CYS A 165 -19.05 -6.23 -12.27
C CYS A 165 -18.61 -5.18 -11.25
N ASP A 166 -17.98 -4.09 -11.71
CA ASP A 166 -17.60 -2.99 -10.81
C ASP A 166 -18.79 -2.06 -10.51
N ALA A 167 -18.59 -1.17 -9.53
CA ALA A 167 -19.62 -0.20 -9.15
C ALA A 167 -19.91 0.85 -10.24
N GLY A 168 -19.01 1.02 -11.22
CA GLY A 168 -19.18 1.89 -12.39
C GLY A 168 -19.97 1.23 -13.53
N GLY A 169 -20.30 -0.06 -13.42
CA GLY A 169 -21.02 -0.80 -14.45
C GLY A 169 -20.12 -1.48 -15.49
N ALA A 170 -18.80 -1.42 -15.32
CA ALA A 170 -17.83 -2.08 -16.19
C ALA A 170 -17.57 -3.53 -15.76
N CYS A 171 -17.23 -4.38 -16.72
CA CYS A 171 -16.76 -5.74 -16.47
C CYS A 171 -15.24 -5.74 -16.28
N VAL A 172 -14.77 -6.09 -15.08
CA VAL A 172 -13.37 -6.03 -14.62
C VAL A 172 -12.85 -7.38 -14.14
N GLU A 173 -11.52 -7.50 -13.97
CA GLU A 173 -10.93 -8.76 -13.46
C GLU A 173 -11.35 -9.03 -12.02
N CYS A 174 -11.36 -7.99 -11.20
CA CYS A 174 -11.68 -8.05 -9.78
C CYS A 174 -12.16 -6.69 -9.27
N THR A 175 -12.69 -6.69 -8.06
CA THR A 175 -12.85 -5.47 -7.25
C THR A 175 -12.31 -5.73 -5.85
N ASP A 176 -12.18 -4.69 -5.03
CA ASP A 176 -11.77 -4.85 -3.63
C ASP A 176 -12.72 -5.79 -2.84
N ASP A 177 -14.00 -5.82 -3.22
CA ASP A 177 -15.02 -6.68 -2.62
C ASP A 177 -15.11 -8.09 -3.25
N ASP A 178 -14.64 -8.26 -4.49
CA ASP A 178 -14.70 -9.53 -5.22
C ASP A 178 -13.38 -9.85 -5.94
N VAL A 179 -12.56 -10.64 -5.24
CA VAL A 179 -11.32 -11.25 -5.75
C VAL A 179 -11.51 -12.71 -6.19
N SER A 180 -12.75 -13.19 -6.33
CA SER A 180 -13.02 -14.62 -6.60
C SER A 180 -12.51 -15.09 -7.95
N ALA A 181 -12.32 -14.16 -8.90
CA ALA A 181 -11.76 -14.40 -10.22
C ALA A 181 -10.23 -14.35 -10.26
N CYS A 182 -9.59 -13.85 -9.21
CA CYS A 182 -8.14 -13.73 -9.17
C CYS A 182 -7.44 -15.10 -9.04
N PRO A 183 -6.34 -15.33 -9.78
CA PRO A 183 -5.58 -16.56 -9.66
C PRO A 183 -4.84 -16.61 -8.32
N ALA A 184 -4.46 -17.81 -7.89
CA ALA A 184 -3.79 -18.02 -6.59
C ALA A 184 -2.45 -17.26 -6.46
N GLU A 185 -1.79 -16.99 -7.58
CA GLU A 185 -0.53 -16.23 -7.66
C GLU A 185 -0.72 -14.72 -7.55
N MET A 186 -1.95 -14.21 -7.75
CA MET A 186 -2.28 -12.79 -7.70
C MET A 186 -3.61 -12.59 -6.95
N PRO A 187 -3.68 -12.94 -5.66
CA PRO A 187 -4.95 -13.06 -4.95
C PRO A 187 -5.60 -11.72 -4.58
N ALA A 188 -4.92 -10.59 -4.79
CA ALA A 188 -5.40 -9.27 -4.42
C ALA A 188 -5.94 -8.52 -5.64
N CYS A 189 -6.82 -7.53 -5.42
CA CYS A 189 -7.22 -6.58 -6.45
C CYS A 189 -6.53 -5.24 -6.24
N GLN A 190 -6.05 -4.63 -7.32
CA GLN A 190 -5.62 -3.24 -7.33
C GLN A 190 -5.96 -2.61 -8.67
N ALA A 191 -6.69 -1.49 -8.62
CA ALA A 191 -7.16 -0.79 -9.81
C ALA A 191 -7.84 -1.74 -10.82
N ASN A 192 -8.74 -2.60 -10.31
CA ASN A 192 -9.53 -3.55 -11.09
C ASN A 192 -8.71 -4.65 -11.82
N VAL A 193 -7.45 -4.86 -11.41
CA VAL A 193 -6.53 -5.88 -11.94
C VAL A 193 -6.04 -6.76 -10.81
N CYS A 194 -5.93 -8.07 -11.06
CA CYS A 194 -5.39 -8.99 -10.07
C CYS A 194 -3.87 -8.78 -9.90
N VAL A 195 -3.42 -8.63 -8.65
CA VAL A 195 -2.02 -8.40 -8.29
C VAL A 195 -1.56 -9.34 -7.16
N PRO A 196 -0.25 -9.58 -7.02
CA PRO A 196 0.27 -10.32 -5.86
C PRO A 196 -0.08 -9.59 -4.56
N CYS A 197 -0.36 -10.34 -3.49
CA CYS A 197 -0.62 -9.72 -2.19
C CYS A 197 0.67 -9.09 -1.63
N THR A 198 0.50 -7.97 -0.94
CA THR A 198 1.53 -7.21 -0.24
C THR A 198 1.16 -6.94 1.22
N GLU A 199 -0.12 -7.14 1.57
CA GLU A 199 -0.67 -7.03 2.91
C GLU A 199 -1.51 -8.26 3.27
N HIS A 200 -1.64 -8.57 4.56
CA HIS A 200 -2.35 -9.76 5.00
C HIS A 200 -3.87 -9.69 4.76
N ASP A 201 -4.47 -8.49 4.81
CA ASP A 201 -5.91 -8.28 4.60
C ASP A 201 -6.35 -8.60 3.16
N GLN A 202 -5.42 -8.63 2.21
CA GLN A 202 -5.66 -9.05 0.83
C GLN A 202 -5.82 -10.58 0.68
N CYS A 203 -5.72 -11.33 1.78
CA CYS A 203 -5.89 -12.78 1.82
C CYS A 203 -7.05 -13.15 2.76
N PRO A 204 -8.32 -12.90 2.36
CA PRO A 204 -9.47 -13.19 3.20
C PRO A 204 -9.53 -14.69 3.53
N GLY A 205 -9.31 -15.01 4.80
CA GLY A 205 -9.28 -16.39 5.31
C GLY A 205 -7.89 -16.96 5.53
N SER A 206 -6.80 -16.23 5.27
CA SER A 206 -5.46 -16.59 5.74
C SER A 206 -4.58 -15.34 5.89
N ALA A 207 -3.34 -15.39 5.41
CA ALA A 207 -2.37 -14.31 5.47
C ALA A 207 -1.56 -14.30 4.18
N CYS A 208 -1.08 -13.12 3.77
CA CYS A 208 -0.15 -13.02 2.65
C CYS A 208 1.24 -13.62 2.96
N GLU A 209 1.76 -14.44 2.05
CA GLU A 209 3.16 -14.83 1.96
C GLU A 209 3.91 -13.76 1.16
N ILE A 210 4.15 -12.61 1.79
CA ILE A 210 4.59 -11.34 1.15
C ILE A 210 5.81 -11.51 0.25
N ALA A 211 6.73 -12.41 0.59
CA ALA A 211 7.93 -12.67 -0.22
C ALA A 211 7.61 -13.22 -1.62
N VAL A 212 6.47 -13.88 -1.78
CA VAL A 212 6.03 -14.55 -3.02
C VAL A 212 4.76 -13.90 -3.58
N GLY A 213 4.00 -13.20 -2.74
CA GLY A 213 2.77 -12.50 -3.11
C GLY A 213 1.55 -13.42 -3.29
N THR A 214 1.53 -14.56 -2.59
CA THR A 214 0.41 -15.53 -2.61
C THR A 214 -0.17 -15.69 -1.21
N CYS A 215 -1.42 -16.15 -1.08
CA CYS A 215 -2.01 -16.42 0.23
C CYS A 215 -1.51 -17.73 0.86
N MET A 216 -1.43 -17.75 2.18
CA MET A 216 -1.23 -18.97 2.98
C MET A 216 -2.42 -19.94 2.81
N PRO A 217 -2.24 -21.25 3.06
CA PRO A 217 -3.33 -22.22 2.93
C PRO A 217 -4.48 -21.93 3.90
N ILE A 218 -5.69 -21.80 3.37
CA ILE A 218 -6.91 -21.51 4.15
C ILE A 218 -7.35 -22.67 5.06
N ASP A 219 -6.87 -23.89 4.80
CA ASP A 219 -7.13 -25.07 5.64
C ASP A 219 -6.12 -25.21 6.80
N ARG A 220 -5.16 -24.28 6.91
CA ARG A 220 -4.09 -24.25 7.92
C ARG A 220 -4.07 -22.91 8.64
N VAL A 221 -5.20 -22.56 9.23
CA VAL A 221 -5.42 -21.32 9.98
C VAL A 221 -5.89 -21.69 11.37
N TRP A 222 -5.24 -21.13 12.39
CA TRP A 222 -5.62 -21.32 13.78
C TRP A 222 -5.79 -19.99 14.49
N TYR A 223 -6.89 -19.86 15.22
CA TYR A 223 -7.19 -18.69 16.03
C TYR A 223 -6.70 -18.93 17.46
N VAL A 224 -6.14 -17.89 18.07
CA VAL A 224 -5.66 -17.87 19.45
C VAL A 224 -6.35 -16.73 20.18
N ASP A 225 -6.98 -17.06 21.30
CA ASP A 225 -7.71 -16.14 22.17
C ASP A 225 -7.67 -16.69 23.59
N ASN A 226 -6.88 -16.08 24.48
CA ASN A 226 -6.76 -16.54 25.86
C ASN A 226 -7.81 -15.94 26.81
N ASP A 227 -8.62 -14.99 26.33
CA ASP A 227 -9.69 -14.34 27.10
C ASP A 227 -11.07 -14.94 26.76
N ASP A 228 -11.20 -15.64 25.64
CA ASP A 228 -12.41 -16.36 25.27
C ASP A 228 -12.65 -17.59 26.17
N ASP A 229 -13.79 -17.59 26.90
CA ASP A 229 -14.25 -18.70 27.74
C ASP A 229 -14.40 -20.05 27.00
N THR A 230 -14.47 -20.02 25.67
CA THR A 230 -14.57 -21.19 24.79
C THR A 230 -13.22 -21.68 24.27
N CYS A 231 -12.13 -20.98 24.55
CA CYS A 231 -10.80 -21.37 24.11
C CYS A 231 -10.44 -22.77 24.64
N SER A 232 -9.75 -23.57 23.82
CA SER A 232 -9.30 -24.90 24.23
C SER A 232 -8.08 -25.36 23.46
N ASN A 233 -6.98 -25.59 24.17
CA ASN A 233 -5.76 -26.15 23.59
C ASN A 233 -5.91 -27.60 23.08
N ALA A 234 -6.96 -28.30 23.50
CA ALA A 234 -7.33 -29.60 22.94
C ALA A 234 -8.27 -29.49 21.72
N GLY A 235 -8.77 -28.29 21.44
CA GLY A 235 -9.75 -27.99 20.42
C GLY A 235 -9.17 -27.91 18.99
N PRO A 236 -10.05 -27.57 18.02
CA PRO A 236 -9.67 -27.42 16.62
C PRO A 236 -8.83 -26.17 16.35
N GLY A 237 -9.01 -25.10 17.14
CA GLY A 237 -8.42 -23.79 16.87
C GLY A 237 -9.14 -23.01 15.77
N SER A 238 -10.45 -23.24 15.58
CA SER A 238 -11.28 -22.46 14.68
C SER A 238 -11.66 -21.10 15.29
N SER A 239 -12.20 -20.18 14.49
CA SER A 239 -12.70 -18.88 14.96
C SER A 239 -13.71 -19.00 16.11
N ASP A 240 -14.56 -20.03 16.08
CA ASP A 240 -15.63 -20.28 17.07
C ASP A 240 -15.16 -21.13 18.27
N ALA A 241 -13.94 -21.66 18.21
CA ALA A 241 -13.34 -22.49 19.25
C ALA A 241 -11.82 -22.33 19.19
N PRO A 242 -11.33 -21.13 19.57
CA PRO A 242 -9.91 -20.77 19.44
C PRO A 242 -9.05 -21.63 20.37
N LEU A 243 -7.74 -21.61 20.12
CA LEU A 243 -6.75 -22.12 21.07
C LEU A 243 -6.50 -21.05 22.13
N CYS A 244 -6.09 -21.44 23.33
CA CYS A 244 -5.73 -20.47 24.37
C CYS A 244 -4.27 -20.02 24.25
N ASP A 245 -3.39 -20.90 23.75
CA ASP A 245 -1.94 -20.69 23.78
C ASP A 245 -1.36 -20.56 22.35
N LEU A 246 -0.48 -19.59 22.15
CA LEU A 246 0.27 -19.39 20.90
C LEU A 246 1.14 -20.61 20.55
N LEU A 247 1.80 -21.19 21.55
CA LEU A 247 2.68 -22.35 21.38
C LEU A 247 1.91 -23.58 20.89
N VAL A 248 0.65 -23.73 21.32
CA VAL A 248 -0.22 -24.82 20.87
C VAL A 248 -0.61 -24.61 19.41
N ALA A 249 -0.90 -23.38 18.99
CA ALA A 249 -1.17 -23.05 17.59
C ALA A 249 0.03 -23.33 16.70
N LEU A 250 1.23 -22.90 17.10
CA LEU A 250 2.48 -23.22 16.41
C LEU A 250 2.73 -24.74 16.33
N GLY A 251 2.31 -25.49 17.35
CA GLY A 251 2.38 -26.95 17.37
C GLY A 251 1.52 -27.65 16.30
N LYS A 252 0.49 -26.96 15.77
CA LYS A 252 -0.36 -27.49 14.68
C LYS A 252 0.30 -27.35 13.30
N ILE A 253 1.31 -26.49 13.16
CA ILE A 253 2.08 -26.32 11.93
C ILE A 253 3.22 -27.34 11.93
N GLY A 254 3.14 -28.32 11.02
CA GLY A 254 4.14 -29.36 10.86
C GLY A 254 5.51 -28.83 10.40
N ALA A 255 6.53 -29.67 10.52
CA ALA A 255 7.84 -29.36 9.93
C ALA A 255 7.73 -29.34 8.40
N ASN A 256 8.30 -28.33 7.75
CA ASN A 256 8.18 -28.09 6.31
C ASN A 256 6.75 -27.77 5.83
N GLU A 257 5.86 -27.38 6.74
CA GLU A 257 4.53 -26.88 6.40
C GLU A 257 4.48 -25.35 6.53
N LYS A 258 3.45 -24.76 5.91
CA LYS A 258 3.09 -23.36 6.07
C LYS A 258 1.70 -23.21 6.69
N GLY A 259 1.49 -22.16 7.48
CA GLY A 259 0.22 -21.92 8.16
C GLY A 259 0.13 -20.53 8.79
N THR A 260 -1.09 -20.17 9.16
CA THR A 260 -1.44 -18.86 9.73
C THR A 260 -1.94 -19.02 11.16
N ILE A 261 -1.45 -18.16 12.06
CA ILE A 261 -1.94 -18.00 13.42
C ILE A 261 -2.58 -16.61 13.49
N ILE A 262 -3.88 -16.57 13.77
CA ILE A 262 -4.61 -15.32 14.02
C ILE A 262 -4.67 -15.12 15.52
N VAL A 263 -4.14 -14.01 16.01
CA VAL A 263 -4.04 -13.69 17.43
C VAL A 263 -5.09 -12.64 17.76
N ARG A 264 -6.07 -12.99 18.60
CA ARG A 264 -7.08 -12.03 19.04
C ARG A 264 -6.55 -11.13 20.13
N ASP A 265 -6.99 -9.88 20.08
CA ASP A 265 -6.72 -8.96 21.18
C ASP A 265 -7.44 -9.44 22.45
N THR A 266 -6.76 -9.25 23.57
CA THR A 266 -7.22 -9.70 24.89
C THR A 266 -7.11 -8.50 25.82
N PRO A 267 -8.16 -7.64 25.87
CA PRO A 267 -8.05 -6.34 26.52
C PRO A 267 -7.57 -6.43 27.97
N GLY A 268 -6.38 -5.88 28.22
CA GLY A 268 -5.75 -5.88 29.55
C GLY A 268 -4.97 -7.15 29.90
N ASN A 269 -4.94 -8.14 29.01
CA ASN A 269 -4.12 -9.34 29.12
C ASN A 269 -2.94 -9.29 28.14
N THR A 270 -1.98 -10.19 28.35
CA THR A 270 -0.79 -10.36 27.53
C THR A 270 -0.59 -11.87 27.31
N TYR A 271 -0.26 -12.28 26.09
CA TYR A 271 0.25 -13.62 25.83
C TYR A 271 1.68 -13.70 26.39
N GLU A 272 1.91 -14.55 27.39
CA GLU A 272 3.21 -14.68 28.07
C GLU A 272 3.92 -15.98 27.62
N GLU A 273 4.39 -16.02 26.38
CA GLU A 273 4.92 -17.23 25.75
C GLU A 273 6.13 -16.94 24.87
N SER A 274 7.18 -17.76 24.97
CA SER A 274 8.30 -17.73 24.03
C SER A 274 8.07 -18.71 22.88
N LEU A 275 8.11 -18.22 21.63
CA LEU A 275 7.99 -19.04 20.43
C LEU A 275 9.33 -19.16 19.70
N THR A 276 9.73 -20.39 19.40
CA THR A 276 10.82 -20.66 18.44
C THR A 276 10.28 -21.30 17.19
N ILE A 277 10.34 -20.57 16.07
CA ILE A 277 9.97 -21.09 14.76
C ILE A 277 11.18 -21.82 14.18
N GLN A 278 11.11 -23.15 14.20
CA GLN A 278 12.20 -24.03 13.79
C GLN A 278 12.31 -24.17 12.27
N SER A 279 13.49 -24.61 11.84
CA SER A 279 13.88 -24.76 10.45
C SER A 279 12.82 -25.35 9.54
N GLY A 280 12.66 -24.74 8.36
CA GLY A 280 11.79 -25.23 7.29
C GLY A 280 10.32 -24.89 7.46
N ARG A 281 9.89 -24.27 8.56
CA ARG A 281 8.51 -23.78 8.69
C ARG A 281 8.36 -22.40 8.05
N THR A 282 7.18 -22.14 7.50
CA THR A 282 6.73 -20.80 7.11
C THR A 282 5.49 -20.43 7.93
N VAL A 283 5.57 -19.41 8.77
CA VAL A 283 4.48 -19.08 9.70
C VAL A 283 4.08 -17.63 9.53
N ALA A 284 2.79 -17.38 9.30
CA ALA A 284 2.21 -16.04 9.47
C ALA A 284 1.58 -15.94 10.86
N ILE A 285 1.87 -14.87 11.60
CA ILE A 285 1.25 -14.53 12.89
C ILE A 285 0.65 -13.13 12.72
N VAL A 286 -0.68 -13.04 12.73
CA VAL A 286 -1.40 -11.81 12.42
C VAL A 286 -2.33 -11.46 13.57
N GLY A 287 -2.20 -10.26 14.12
CA GLY A 287 -3.12 -9.73 15.12
C GLY A 287 -4.47 -9.39 14.50
N GLU A 288 -5.55 -9.85 15.13
CA GLU A 288 -6.93 -9.50 14.80
C GLU A 288 -7.33 -8.26 15.63
N GLY A 289 -7.26 -7.09 15.00
CA GLY A 289 -7.58 -5.80 15.62
C GLY A 289 -6.82 -4.65 14.96
N ALA A 290 -7.53 -3.70 14.35
CA ALA A 290 -6.89 -2.58 13.66
C ALA A 290 -6.38 -1.49 14.63
N ILE A 291 -6.95 -1.40 15.84
CA ILE A 291 -6.69 -0.29 16.78
C ILE A 291 -5.96 -0.81 18.03
N GLU A 292 -6.49 -1.84 18.70
CA GLU A 292 -5.82 -2.49 19.82
C GLU A 292 -5.11 -3.75 19.32
N ARG A 293 -3.77 -3.70 19.37
CA ARG A 293 -2.90 -4.80 18.92
C ARG A 293 -2.74 -5.81 20.06
N PRO A 294 -2.89 -7.12 19.81
CA PRO A 294 -2.67 -8.14 20.83
C PRO A 294 -1.27 -8.01 21.44
N LYS A 295 -1.22 -8.02 22.77
CA LYS A 295 0.02 -7.90 23.54
C LYS A 295 0.68 -9.25 23.73
N TRP A 296 1.98 -9.31 23.48
CA TRP A 296 2.79 -10.52 23.57
C TRP A 296 4.11 -10.24 24.28
N SER A 297 4.50 -11.09 25.22
CA SER A 297 5.78 -11.09 25.93
C SER A 297 6.39 -12.51 25.95
N ASP A 298 7.63 -12.64 26.42
CA ASP A 298 8.38 -13.89 26.45
C ASP A 298 8.08 -14.81 27.67
N GLY A 299 7.25 -14.35 28.59
CA GLY A 299 6.91 -15.08 29.82
C GLY A 299 8.09 -15.39 30.76
N VAL A 300 9.24 -14.69 30.63
CA VAL A 300 10.53 -14.81 31.35
C VAL A 300 11.62 -15.72 30.75
N GLU A 301 11.51 -16.19 29.51
CA GLU A 301 12.47 -17.15 28.93
C GLU A 301 13.69 -16.49 28.27
N ASN A 302 13.51 -15.78 27.14
CA ASN A 302 14.57 -15.05 26.42
C ASN A 302 13.96 -14.02 25.46
N PHE A 303 13.39 -14.50 24.35
CA PHE A 303 12.76 -13.70 23.30
C PHE A 303 11.28 -14.03 23.26
N ALA A 304 10.43 -13.08 22.88
CA ALA A 304 9.03 -13.44 22.58
C ALA A 304 9.00 -14.32 21.33
N LEU A 305 9.75 -13.94 20.29
CA LEU A 305 9.84 -14.67 19.03
C LEU A 305 11.30 -14.91 18.59
N GLN A 306 11.67 -16.16 18.37
CA GLN A 306 12.92 -16.55 17.71
C GLN A 306 12.63 -17.23 16.36
N VAL A 307 13.18 -16.69 15.29
CA VAL A 307 13.12 -17.26 13.93
C VAL A 307 14.41 -18.01 13.66
N ASN A 308 14.38 -19.34 13.70
CA ASN A 308 15.57 -20.18 13.57
C ASN A 308 15.57 -20.98 12.26
N ASN A 309 16.25 -20.45 11.23
CA ASN A 309 16.29 -21.01 9.87
C ASN A 309 14.89 -21.26 9.25
N ALA A 310 13.95 -20.37 9.58
CA ALA A 310 12.56 -20.41 9.19
C ALA A 310 12.14 -19.10 8.50
N THR A 311 10.92 -19.07 7.97
CA THR A 311 10.31 -17.89 7.35
C THR A 311 9.13 -17.45 8.22
N VAL A 312 9.09 -16.19 8.64
CA VAL A 312 8.00 -15.64 9.46
C VAL A 312 7.45 -14.36 8.84
N TYR A 313 6.13 -14.24 8.84
CA TYR A 313 5.41 -13.00 8.57
C TYR A 313 4.67 -12.61 9.84
N LEU A 314 4.95 -11.43 10.38
CA LEU A 314 4.39 -10.94 11.62
C LEU A 314 3.66 -9.62 11.34
N ALA A 315 2.40 -9.53 11.75
CA ALA A 315 1.67 -8.28 11.58
C ALA A 315 0.69 -7.97 12.71
N GLY A 316 0.50 -6.67 12.97
CA GLY A 316 -0.57 -6.19 13.84
C GLY A 316 -0.45 -6.60 15.30
N VAL A 317 0.75 -6.93 15.80
CA VAL A 317 0.95 -7.32 17.21
C VAL A 317 1.84 -6.31 17.95
N ARG A 318 1.70 -6.30 19.27
CA ARG A 318 2.57 -5.56 20.18
C ARG A 318 3.42 -6.53 21.00
N ILE A 319 4.74 -6.51 20.80
CA ILE A 319 5.70 -7.30 21.57
C ILE A 319 6.42 -6.39 22.57
N GLU A 320 6.24 -6.67 23.86
CA GLU A 320 6.83 -5.90 24.95
C GLU A 320 7.26 -6.75 26.14
N ALA A 321 8.08 -6.16 27.02
CA ALA A 321 8.54 -6.75 28.28
C ALA A 321 9.33 -8.08 28.15
N ALA A 322 9.89 -8.39 26.98
CA ALA A 322 10.85 -9.50 26.86
C ALA A 322 12.13 -9.19 27.66
N VAL A 323 12.72 -10.23 28.25
CA VAL A 323 13.94 -10.10 29.07
C VAL A 323 15.20 -9.91 28.22
N THR A 324 15.14 -10.28 26.93
CA THR A 324 16.16 -9.94 25.92
C THR A 324 15.53 -9.11 24.80
N HIS A 325 15.84 -9.38 23.53
CA HIS A 325 15.15 -8.72 22.43
C HIS A 325 13.71 -9.23 22.32
N GLY A 326 12.80 -8.39 21.81
CA GLY A 326 11.45 -8.84 21.47
C GLY A 326 11.49 -9.97 20.42
N ILE A 327 12.30 -9.78 19.38
CA ILE A 327 12.44 -10.73 18.27
C ILE A 327 13.92 -11.01 17.99
N GLU A 328 14.27 -12.27 17.73
CA GLU A 328 15.55 -12.67 17.15
C GLU A 328 15.36 -13.34 15.79
N VAL A 329 16.10 -12.90 14.78
CA VAL A 329 16.19 -13.54 13.47
C VAL A 329 17.54 -14.25 13.34
N PHE A 330 17.55 -15.57 13.54
CA PHE A 330 18.73 -16.42 13.52
C PHE A 330 18.72 -17.35 12.30
N GLN A 331 19.55 -17.05 11.28
CA GLN A 331 19.60 -17.82 10.02
C GLN A 331 18.27 -17.88 9.24
N GLY A 332 17.26 -17.12 9.65
CA GLY A 332 15.91 -17.13 9.08
C GLY A 332 15.58 -15.86 8.31
N GLN A 333 14.31 -15.72 7.95
CA GLN A 333 13.76 -14.55 7.26
C GLN A 333 12.49 -14.09 7.99
N ALA A 334 12.39 -12.80 8.28
CA ALA A 334 11.23 -12.22 8.94
C ALA A 334 10.73 -10.98 8.19
N TRP A 335 9.42 -10.91 7.96
CA TRP A 335 8.70 -9.73 7.50
C TRP A 335 7.82 -9.25 8.65
N ILE A 336 7.97 -7.99 9.03
CA ILE A 336 7.27 -7.39 10.15
C ILE A 336 6.51 -6.17 9.61
N GLN A 337 5.18 -6.19 9.73
CA GLN A 337 4.31 -5.13 9.24
C GLN A 337 3.39 -4.61 10.34
N ARG A 338 3.23 -3.30 10.48
CA ARG A 338 2.25 -2.72 11.44
C ARG A 338 2.38 -3.25 12.87
N CYS A 339 3.61 -3.52 13.31
CA CYS A 339 3.89 -4.07 14.65
C CYS A 339 4.47 -3.00 15.58
N MET A 340 4.28 -3.22 16.88
CA MET A 340 4.96 -2.46 17.93
C MET A 340 5.89 -3.41 18.69
N VAL A 341 7.19 -3.40 18.40
CA VAL A 341 8.19 -4.20 19.11
C VAL A 341 8.98 -3.26 19.99
N THR A 342 8.50 -3.04 21.21
CA THR A 342 8.91 -1.90 22.05
C THR A 342 9.04 -2.30 23.51
N ASN A 343 9.83 -1.54 24.29
CA ASN A 343 9.93 -1.74 25.75
C ASN A 343 10.36 -3.16 26.16
N ASN A 344 11.30 -3.72 25.40
CA ASN A 344 11.96 -4.99 25.68
C ASN A 344 13.36 -4.71 26.23
N ALA A 345 13.78 -5.45 27.25
CA ALA A 345 15.00 -5.14 28.02
C ALA A 345 16.30 -5.29 27.21
N GLY A 346 16.29 -6.12 26.16
CA GLY A 346 17.42 -6.30 25.25
C GLY A 346 17.29 -5.54 23.93
N GLY A 347 16.15 -4.89 23.65
CA GLY A 347 15.92 -4.17 22.40
C GLY A 347 14.72 -4.70 21.63
N ALA A 348 14.38 -4.07 20.52
CA ALA A 348 13.29 -4.55 19.69
C ALA A 348 13.67 -5.86 18.98
N ILE A 349 14.73 -5.80 18.16
CA ILE A 349 15.08 -6.88 17.24
C ILE A 349 16.58 -7.10 17.17
N SER A 350 17.00 -8.37 17.22
CA SER A 350 18.35 -8.79 16.85
C SER A 350 18.35 -9.61 15.55
N VAL A 351 19.34 -9.37 14.68
CA VAL A 351 19.57 -10.15 13.45
C VAL A 351 20.94 -10.78 13.51
N ALA A 352 20.97 -12.12 13.47
CA ALA A 352 22.17 -12.90 13.70
C ALA A 352 22.35 -14.04 12.70
N SER A 353 23.62 -14.45 12.55
CA SER A 353 24.04 -15.63 11.77
C SER A 353 23.55 -15.66 10.32
N GLY A 354 23.40 -14.50 9.67
CA GLY A 354 22.98 -14.39 8.28
C GLY A 354 21.47 -14.34 8.09
N GLY A 355 20.74 -13.92 9.13
CA GLY A 355 19.30 -13.65 9.03
C GLY A 355 18.97 -12.49 8.09
N SER A 356 17.74 -12.47 7.58
CA SER A 356 17.20 -11.36 6.78
C SER A 356 15.95 -10.80 7.44
N LEU A 357 15.88 -9.48 7.58
CA LEU A 357 14.77 -8.78 8.21
C LEU A 357 14.19 -7.74 7.26
N VAL A 358 12.87 -7.74 7.10
CA VAL A 358 12.11 -6.69 6.42
C VAL A 358 11.12 -6.11 7.41
N VAL A 359 11.15 -4.79 7.61
CA VAL A 359 10.23 -4.08 8.51
C VAL A 359 9.52 -2.97 7.76
N THR A 360 8.21 -2.91 7.89
CA THR A 360 7.36 -1.90 7.26
C THR A 360 6.34 -1.35 8.26
N ASN A 361 6.11 -0.03 8.29
CA ASN A 361 5.06 0.60 9.11
C ASN A 361 5.09 0.16 10.58
N SER A 362 6.27 0.03 11.20
CA SER A 362 6.38 -0.51 12.56
C SER A 362 7.07 0.45 13.53
N PHE A 363 6.75 0.29 14.81
CA PHE A 363 7.45 0.92 15.91
C PHE A 363 8.45 -0.06 16.51
N LEU A 364 9.72 0.33 16.52
CA LEU A 364 10.82 -0.47 17.04
C LEU A 364 11.52 0.31 18.15
N GLY A 365 11.62 -0.26 19.35
CA GLY A 365 12.39 0.34 20.44
C GLY A 365 12.80 -0.64 21.53
N GLY A 366 13.87 -0.29 22.24
CA GLY A 366 14.22 -0.94 23.49
C GLY A 366 13.36 -0.44 24.65
N ASP A 367 13.69 -0.87 25.85
CA ASP A 367 13.31 -0.14 27.06
C ASP A 367 13.96 1.26 27.08
N VAL A 368 13.51 2.12 27.98
CA VAL A 368 14.04 3.49 28.09
C VAL A 368 15.47 3.56 28.66
N SER A 369 16.13 2.42 28.92
CA SER A 369 17.37 2.30 29.70
C SER A 369 18.57 1.72 28.93
N ASP A 370 19.17 2.54 28.07
CA ASP A 370 20.48 2.26 27.44
C ASP A 370 20.54 0.97 26.62
N THR A 371 19.46 0.73 25.88
CA THR A 371 19.27 -0.47 25.09
C THR A 371 19.20 -0.12 23.61
N LEU A 372 19.92 -0.88 22.78
CA LEU A 372 19.85 -0.78 21.32
C LEU A 372 18.44 -1.16 20.85
N ALA A 373 17.87 -0.42 19.91
CA ALA A 373 16.56 -0.79 19.38
C ALA A 373 16.68 -1.94 18.36
N VAL A 374 17.56 -1.80 17.37
CA VAL A 374 17.83 -2.84 16.37
C VAL A 374 19.33 -3.16 16.33
N GLU A 375 19.69 -4.41 16.57
CA GLU A 375 21.07 -4.89 16.51
C GLU A 375 21.26 -5.88 15.35
N ILE A 376 22.18 -5.59 14.43
CA ILE A 376 22.52 -6.47 13.31
C ILE A 376 23.94 -7.00 13.50
N ALA A 377 24.04 -8.11 14.22
CA ALA A 377 25.31 -8.79 14.45
C ALA A 377 25.84 -9.43 13.16
N ASN A 378 24.97 -10.09 12.40
CA ASN A 378 25.28 -10.67 11.10
C ASN A 378 24.00 -10.96 10.32
N GLY A 379 23.78 -10.27 9.20
CA GLY A 379 22.57 -10.41 8.39
C GLY A 379 22.33 -9.18 7.52
N THR A 380 21.12 -9.06 7.00
CA THR A 380 20.67 -7.88 6.22
C THR A 380 19.33 -7.38 6.74
N VAL A 381 19.10 -6.07 6.63
CA VAL A 381 17.81 -5.45 6.96
C VAL A 381 17.31 -4.56 5.82
N SER A 382 16.00 -4.52 5.62
CA SER A 382 15.31 -3.49 4.84
C SER A 382 14.22 -2.89 5.72
N ILE A 383 14.33 -1.59 6.02
CA ILE A 383 13.36 -0.86 6.86
C ILE A 383 12.67 0.21 6.04
N LEU A 384 11.35 0.21 6.04
CA LEU A 384 10.51 1.14 5.31
C LEU A 384 9.45 1.75 6.22
N TYR A 385 9.25 3.07 6.17
CA TYR A 385 8.21 3.76 6.94
C TYR A 385 8.13 3.28 8.39
N SER A 386 9.25 3.22 9.11
CA SER A 386 9.26 2.74 10.49
C SER A 386 9.83 3.77 11.43
N THR A 387 9.34 3.81 12.65
CA THR A 387 9.86 4.67 13.72
C THR A 387 10.74 3.82 14.63
N ILE A 388 12.03 4.12 14.65
CA ILE A 388 13.03 3.41 15.46
C ILE A 388 13.52 4.35 16.55
N PHE A 389 13.36 3.91 17.79
CA PHE A 389 13.61 4.73 18.97
C PHE A 389 14.58 4.04 19.92
N ALA A 390 15.67 4.72 20.26
CA ALA A 390 16.60 4.30 21.30
C ALA A 390 16.47 5.11 22.59
N GLY A 391 16.84 4.47 23.70
CA GLY A 391 16.82 5.05 25.03
C GLY A 391 17.90 6.10 25.27
N PHE A 392 18.31 6.25 26.53
CA PHE A 392 19.42 7.11 26.93
C PHE A 392 20.75 6.36 26.95
N GLY A 393 21.88 7.07 26.88
CA GLY A 393 23.19 6.48 27.11
C GLY A 393 23.92 6.16 25.80
N GLY A 394 24.67 5.05 25.78
CA GLY A 394 25.31 4.52 24.59
C GLY A 394 24.37 3.78 23.63
N SER A 395 23.05 3.85 23.84
CA SER A 395 22.06 3.27 22.95
C SER A 395 22.00 3.98 21.60
N ALA A 396 21.70 3.21 20.55
CA ALA A 396 21.46 3.68 19.18
C ALA A 396 20.17 3.04 18.63
N ALA A 397 19.49 3.74 17.74
CA ALA A 397 18.30 3.24 17.07
C ALA A 397 18.65 2.00 16.23
N LEU A 398 19.79 2.04 15.54
CA LEU A 398 20.28 0.89 14.79
C LEU A 398 21.80 0.78 14.86
N THR A 399 22.29 -0.44 15.13
CA THR A 399 23.72 -0.77 15.04
C THR A 399 23.96 -1.97 14.14
N CYS A 400 25.11 -1.98 13.45
CA CYS A 400 25.57 -3.15 12.72
C CYS A 400 27.09 -3.18 12.57
N GLY A 401 27.64 -4.39 12.39
CA GLY A 401 29.05 -4.54 12.03
C GLY A 401 29.37 -4.18 10.57
N ASP A 402 28.43 -4.44 9.66
CA ASP A 402 28.48 -4.12 8.24
C ASP A 402 27.05 -3.99 7.69
N GLY A 403 26.73 -2.85 7.10
CA GLY A 403 25.42 -2.51 6.56
C GLY A 403 25.28 -2.76 5.06
N ASN A 404 26.32 -3.29 4.39
CA ASN A 404 26.25 -3.56 2.96
C ASN A 404 25.07 -4.47 2.60
N GLY A 405 24.26 -4.04 1.63
CA GLY A 405 23.05 -4.75 1.23
C GLY A 405 21.86 -4.59 2.19
N SER A 406 21.99 -3.71 3.19
CA SER A 406 20.89 -3.26 4.04
C SER A 406 20.47 -1.84 3.68
N SER A 407 19.20 -1.51 3.91
CA SER A 407 18.64 -0.20 3.60
C SER A 407 17.62 0.28 4.62
N ILE A 408 17.51 1.60 4.71
CA ILE A 408 16.46 2.31 5.43
C ILE A 408 15.89 3.39 4.52
N ARG A 409 14.57 3.43 4.39
CA ARG A 409 13.86 4.43 3.59
C ARG A 409 12.62 4.95 4.29
N ASN A 410 12.31 6.23 4.10
CA ASN A 410 11.07 6.85 4.59
C ASN A 410 10.85 6.69 6.11
N SER A 411 11.93 6.56 6.89
CA SER A 411 11.86 6.16 8.30
C SER A 411 12.34 7.27 9.24
N LEU A 412 11.90 7.20 10.49
CA LEU A 412 12.31 8.11 11.56
C LEU A 412 13.22 7.37 12.53
N LEU A 413 14.46 7.84 12.70
CA LEU A 413 15.41 7.28 13.65
C LEU A 413 15.75 8.32 14.70
N VAL A 414 15.55 7.98 15.97
CA VAL A 414 15.82 8.86 17.11
C VAL A 414 16.39 8.08 18.29
N SER A 415 17.13 8.78 19.14
CA SER A 415 17.73 8.38 20.40
C SER A 415 17.52 9.48 21.45
N ARG A 416 17.34 9.12 22.73
CA ARG A 416 17.35 10.14 23.79
C ARG A 416 18.75 10.59 24.18
N SER A 417 19.78 9.98 23.60
CA SER A 417 21.18 10.31 23.85
C SER A 417 21.70 11.33 22.85
N ALA A 418 22.78 12.03 23.22
CA ALA A 418 23.55 12.85 22.29
C ALA A 418 24.54 12.01 21.45
N GLU A 419 24.51 10.68 21.61
CA GLU A 419 25.32 9.76 20.82
C GLU A 419 24.63 9.46 19.49
N MET A 420 25.39 8.86 18.57
CA MET A 420 24.93 8.54 17.23
C MET A 420 23.79 7.51 17.26
N GLU A 421 22.63 7.87 16.73
CA GLU A 421 21.44 7.02 16.62
C GLU A 421 21.59 5.91 15.56
N LEU A 422 22.54 6.06 14.64
CA LEU A 422 22.82 5.10 13.57
C LEU A 422 24.32 4.77 13.50
N ASP A 423 24.72 3.63 14.06
CA ASP A 423 26.10 3.12 13.96
C ASP A 423 26.14 1.85 13.11
N CYS A 424 26.03 2.03 11.79
CA CYS A 424 25.96 0.92 10.85
C CYS A 424 26.70 1.25 9.54
N PRO A 425 28.02 1.02 9.47
CA PRO A 425 28.82 1.39 8.30
C PRO A 425 28.35 0.68 7.03
N GLY A 426 28.10 1.44 5.95
CA GLY A 426 27.74 0.88 4.65
C GLY A 426 26.24 0.66 4.42
N ILE A 427 25.39 0.95 5.41
CA ILE A 427 23.93 0.95 5.22
C ILE A 427 23.50 2.10 4.30
N GLU A 428 22.54 1.85 3.43
CA GLU A 428 21.94 2.88 2.60
C GLU A 428 20.76 3.52 3.33
N VAL A 429 20.79 4.84 3.51
CA VAL A 429 19.68 5.59 4.13
C VAL A 429 19.18 6.66 3.16
N SER A 430 17.89 6.66 2.87
CA SER A 430 17.27 7.58 1.91
C SER A 430 15.92 8.10 2.41
N SER A 431 15.58 9.33 2.02
CA SER A 431 14.28 9.97 2.30
C SER A 431 13.82 9.78 3.75
N SER A 432 14.73 9.88 4.71
CA SER A 432 14.48 9.59 6.12
C SER A 432 14.74 10.82 6.98
N ALA A 433 14.30 10.77 8.24
CA ALA A 433 14.56 11.82 9.22
C ALA A 433 15.33 11.24 10.41
N LEU A 434 16.42 11.92 10.78
CA LEU A 434 17.35 11.52 11.83
C LEU A 434 17.74 12.75 12.66
N GLU A 435 18.28 12.56 13.87
CA GLU A 435 18.74 13.67 14.70
C GLU A 435 20.00 14.30 14.12
N MET A 436 20.88 13.48 13.55
CA MET A 436 22.13 13.92 12.95
C MET A 436 22.13 13.84 11.41
N ALA A 437 23.06 14.58 10.79
CA ALA A 437 23.20 14.59 9.35
C ALA A 437 23.75 13.25 8.83
N VAL A 438 22.93 12.54 8.06
CA VAL A 438 23.29 11.31 7.34
C VAL A 438 22.98 11.48 5.86
N SER A 439 24.01 11.67 5.03
CA SER A 439 23.85 11.95 3.59
C SER A 439 22.89 13.12 3.32
N ASP A 440 21.89 12.94 2.46
CA ASP A 440 20.89 13.95 2.07
C ASP A 440 19.59 13.83 2.87
N ASN A 441 19.59 13.04 3.95
CA ASN A 441 18.42 12.88 4.83
C ASN A 441 18.19 14.12 5.70
N VAL A 442 16.97 14.24 6.22
CA VAL A 442 16.57 15.38 7.04
C VAL A 442 17.20 15.27 8.44
N MET A 443 17.98 16.28 8.82
CA MET A 443 18.53 16.43 10.17
C MET A 443 17.58 17.22 11.05
N LEU A 444 17.09 16.59 12.12
CA LEU A 444 16.11 17.15 13.06
C LEU A 444 16.75 17.86 14.26
N GLY A 445 18.01 17.54 14.58
CA GLY A 445 18.64 17.89 15.85
C GLY A 445 18.17 17.00 16.99
N ASP A 446 18.66 17.29 18.21
CA ASP A 446 18.38 16.50 19.41
C ASP A 446 16.88 16.23 19.60
N MET A 447 16.53 14.96 19.82
CA MET A 447 15.14 14.58 20.03
C MET A 447 14.58 15.11 21.34
N SER A 448 13.32 15.55 21.28
CA SER A 448 12.51 15.89 22.45
C SER A 448 11.44 14.84 22.67
N THR A 449 11.25 14.42 23.92
CA THR A 449 10.18 13.47 24.27
C THR A 449 8.78 14.03 24.05
N THR A 450 8.65 15.34 23.77
CA THR A 450 7.39 15.98 23.38
C THR A 450 6.99 15.67 21.94
N TRP A 451 7.87 15.07 21.15
CA TRP A 451 7.58 14.65 19.77
C TRP A 451 6.53 13.55 19.72
N PHE A 452 6.39 12.78 20.79
CA PHE A 452 5.53 11.62 20.87
C PHE A 452 4.37 11.81 21.86
N VAL A 453 3.28 11.06 21.66
CA VAL A 453 2.10 11.09 22.52
C VAL A 453 2.41 10.68 23.98
N PRO A 454 1.54 11.03 24.95
CA PRO A 454 1.65 10.53 26.32
C PRO A 454 1.55 8.99 26.33
N GLY A 455 2.68 8.32 26.54
CA GLY A 455 2.75 6.88 26.33
C GLY A 455 4.12 6.44 25.86
N TYR A 456 4.95 7.35 25.33
CA TYR A 456 6.25 7.02 24.77
C TYR A 456 7.19 6.21 25.68
N ASN A 457 7.20 6.45 27.00
CA ASN A 457 8.00 5.63 27.94
C ASN A 457 7.51 4.17 28.05
N GLN A 458 6.32 3.87 27.54
CA GLN A 458 5.73 2.54 27.43
C GLN A 458 5.83 2.00 25.99
N GLY A 459 6.63 2.62 25.11
CA GLY A 459 6.81 2.15 23.72
C GLY A 459 5.77 2.68 22.72
N ASP A 460 4.99 3.69 23.09
CA ASP A 460 4.06 4.34 22.18
C ASP A 460 4.74 5.48 21.40
N PHE A 461 5.12 5.24 20.15
CA PHE A 461 5.87 6.18 19.32
C PHE A 461 4.99 6.91 18.29
N HIS A 462 3.68 7.00 18.50
CA HIS A 462 2.85 7.90 17.71
C HIS A 462 3.29 9.36 17.93
N LEU A 463 3.25 10.14 16.86
CA LEU A 463 3.65 11.53 16.88
C LEU A 463 2.60 12.37 17.61
N ALA A 464 3.06 13.23 18.52
CA ALA A 464 2.17 14.20 19.15
C ALA A 464 1.89 15.35 18.17
N VAL A 465 0.62 15.69 18.00
CA VAL A 465 0.18 16.86 17.23
C VAL A 465 0.93 18.13 17.68
N ASN A 466 1.66 18.77 16.75
CA ASN A 466 2.54 19.92 16.98
C ASN A 466 3.71 19.68 17.96
N GLY A 467 4.02 18.43 18.28
CA GLY A 467 5.07 18.05 19.21
C GLY A 467 6.44 17.88 18.56
N TYR A 468 6.47 17.49 17.29
CA TYR A 468 7.66 17.13 16.51
C TYR A 468 8.11 18.25 15.55
N PRO A 469 9.32 18.18 14.96
CA PRO A 469 9.77 19.15 13.96
C PRO A 469 9.01 18.97 12.65
N VAL A 470 8.43 20.05 12.12
CA VAL A 470 7.64 20.05 10.87
C VAL A 470 8.37 19.43 9.66
N ALA A 471 9.70 19.37 9.69
CA ALA A 471 10.48 18.73 8.63
C ALA A 471 10.23 17.21 8.52
N VAL A 472 9.67 16.56 9.56
CA VAL A 472 9.27 15.15 9.52
C VAL A 472 8.15 14.90 8.49
N GLU A 473 7.23 15.85 8.33
CA GLU A 473 6.02 15.72 7.47
C GLU A 473 6.32 15.63 5.98
N SER A 474 7.55 15.98 5.58
CA SER A 474 7.99 16.00 4.19
C SER A 474 9.36 15.34 3.99
N ALA A 475 9.82 14.56 4.96
CA ALA A 475 11.13 13.91 4.90
C ALA A 475 11.09 12.64 4.05
N ALA A 476 9.95 11.94 4.01
CA ALA A 476 9.74 10.79 3.16
C ALA A 476 9.34 11.20 1.74
N SER A 477 9.64 10.31 0.79
CA SER A 477 9.20 10.40 -0.60
C SER A 477 8.51 9.10 -0.95
N TRP A 478 7.20 9.16 -1.20
CA TRP A 478 6.38 8.00 -1.51
C TRP A 478 6.64 7.52 -2.94
N VAL A 479 6.67 6.20 -3.15
CA VAL A 479 6.77 5.55 -4.47
C VAL A 479 5.72 4.46 -4.62
N MET A 480 5.39 4.05 -5.84
CA MET A 480 4.29 3.08 -6.12
C MET A 480 4.39 1.72 -5.40
N THR A 481 5.57 1.33 -4.94
CA THR A 481 5.78 0.09 -4.17
C THR A 481 5.67 0.28 -2.66
N ASP A 482 5.38 1.50 -2.20
CA ASP A 482 5.23 1.81 -0.80
C ASP A 482 3.85 1.41 -0.27
N PRO A 483 3.73 1.17 1.04
CA PRO A 483 2.43 0.99 1.69
C PRO A 483 1.47 2.14 1.38
N SER A 484 0.21 1.78 1.17
CA SER A 484 -0.88 2.73 0.93
C SER A 484 -1.45 3.33 2.22
N THR A 485 -1.12 2.76 3.38
CA THR A 485 -1.46 3.31 4.70
C THR A 485 -0.28 3.23 5.65
N ASP A 486 -0.40 3.87 6.80
CA ASP A 486 0.59 3.82 7.87
C ASP A 486 0.30 2.70 8.89
N ILE A 487 0.88 2.79 10.10
CA ILE A 487 0.73 1.79 11.16
C ILE A 487 -0.71 1.68 11.67
N ASP A 488 -1.49 2.77 11.66
CA ASP A 488 -2.87 2.83 12.19
C ASP A 488 -3.94 2.74 11.10
N GLY A 489 -3.52 2.65 9.85
CA GLY A 489 -4.42 2.52 8.70
C GLY A 489 -4.74 3.85 8.05
N ASP A 490 -4.09 4.95 8.45
CA ASP A 490 -4.27 6.23 7.81
C ASP A 490 -3.62 6.22 6.42
N VAL A 491 -4.38 6.68 5.44
CA VAL A 491 -3.98 6.66 4.02
C VAL A 491 -2.72 7.48 3.82
N ARG A 492 -1.73 6.92 3.14
CA ARG A 492 -0.53 7.59 2.64
C ARG A 492 -0.77 8.16 1.23
N PRO A 493 0.10 9.04 0.72
CA PRO A 493 0.01 9.49 -0.66
C PRO A 493 -0.04 8.32 -1.64
N ASN A 494 -0.61 8.54 -2.83
CA ASN A 494 -0.70 7.54 -3.89
C ASN A 494 -0.08 8.04 -5.21
N THR A 495 0.78 9.05 -5.13
CA THR A 495 1.44 9.69 -6.27
C THR A 495 2.94 9.56 -6.12
N GLU A 496 3.61 9.01 -7.13
CA GLU A 496 5.07 8.84 -7.19
C GLU A 496 5.79 10.17 -6.90
N GLY A 497 6.74 10.15 -5.96
CA GLY A 497 7.54 11.31 -5.56
C GLY A 497 6.82 12.28 -4.60
N ALA A 498 5.58 12.00 -4.20
CA ALA A 498 4.88 12.83 -3.23
C ALA A 498 5.60 12.80 -1.88
N ALA A 499 5.74 13.99 -1.26
CA ALA A 499 6.27 14.10 0.09
C ALA A 499 5.33 13.45 1.10
N ASP A 500 5.91 12.78 2.11
CA ASP A 500 5.17 12.13 3.19
C ASP A 500 5.94 12.22 4.52
N PHE A 501 5.28 11.78 5.60
CA PHE A 501 5.88 11.64 6.91
C PHE A 501 6.95 10.56 6.92
N ALA A 502 8.16 10.91 7.40
CA ALA A 502 9.14 9.90 7.78
C ALA A 502 8.71 9.22 9.08
N GLY A 503 8.67 7.89 9.07
CA GLY A 503 8.25 7.08 10.22
C GLY A 503 7.00 6.26 9.95
N ALA A 504 6.59 5.50 10.97
CA ALA A 504 5.48 4.57 10.87
C ALA A 504 4.09 5.18 10.97
N ASP A 505 3.98 6.44 11.38
CA ASP A 505 2.72 7.13 11.70
C ASP A 505 2.71 8.53 11.06
N ARG A 506 1.51 9.02 10.72
CA ARG A 506 1.26 10.36 10.23
C ARG A 506 0.73 11.32 11.30
N LEU A 507 -0.14 10.95 12.25
CA LEU A 507 -0.62 11.80 13.39
C LEU A 507 -1.74 11.19 14.26
#